data_AF-A0A8X6XU61-F1
#
_entry.id   AF-A0A8X6XU61-F1
#
_cell.length_a   1.000
_cell.length_b   1.000
_cell.length_c   1.000
_cell.angle_alpha   90.00
_cell.angle_beta   90.00
_cell.angle_gamma   90.00
#
_symmetry.space_group_name_H-M   'P 1'
#
loop_
_entity.id
_entity.type
_entity.pdbx_description
1 polymer ?
#
loop_
_entity_poly.entity_id
_entity_poly.type
_entity_poly.pdbx_seq_one_letter_code
_entity_poly.pdbx_strand_id
1 'polypeptide(L)'
;MAATSKTNMTSEKQDAQTILITPTVLAESRKPTIFRGEPGQDPIKWLKVYQKVSLYNRWDDTIQLTNAYFFLDGTARKRYENNEDSFTSWTLLENGLKEVLELCKQAEPNMSEEGKVSHLMKGVAEDLFQALLARDVQTSEDFTRWCLYIEEMKQKRQKFQIRKTTQCCPHNGQ
;
A
#
# COMPACT_ATOMS: atom_id res chain seq x y z
N MET A 1 49.12 -58.78 16.09
CA MET A 1 48.88 -57.58 15.27
C MET A 1 47.98 -56.64 16.04
N ALA A 2 48.52 -55.57 16.61
CA ALA A 2 47.77 -54.38 17.05
C ALA A 2 48.81 -53.28 17.30
N ALA A 3 48.61 -52.14 16.66
CA ALA A 3 49.61 -51.09 16.48
C ALA A 3 49.81 -50.24 17.75
N THR A 4 51.08 -49.91 18.03
CA THR A 4 51.52 -48.89 18.98
C THR A 4 51.15 -47.49 18.51
N SER A 5 50.35 -46.77 19.29
CA SER A 5 50.15 -45.32 19.16
C SER A 5 51.39 -44.57 19.65
N LYS A 6 51.99 -43.74 18.79
CA LYS A 6 53.01 -42.76 19.18
C LYS A 6 52.38 -41.37 19.19
N THR A 7 52.26 -40.80 20.38
CA THR A 7 51.98 -39.37 20.60
C THR A 7 53.25 -38.59 20.30
N ASN A 8 53.22 -37.68 19.33
CA ASN A 8 54.26 -36.66 19.16
C ASN A 8 53.63 -35.28 19.34
N MET A 9 54.05 -34.61 20.41
CA MET A 9 53.93 -33.17 20.57
C MET A 9 55.12 -32.52 19.85
N THR A 10 54.84 -31.58 18.95
CA THR A 10 55.84 -30.62 18.48
C THR A 10 55.21 -29.22 18.56
N SER A 11 55.81 -28.39 19.42
CA SER A 11 55.54 -26.97 19.57
C SER A 11 56.30 -26.21 18.48
N GLU A 12 55.61 -25.39 17.70
CA GLU A 12 56.25 -24.45 16.77
C GLU A 12 55.65 -23.03 16.90
N LYS A 13 56.57 -22.07 16.82
CA LYS A 13 56.49 -20.64 17.12
C LYS A 13 55.34 -19.90 16.43
N GLN A 14 54.68 -19.01 17.18
CA GLN A 14 53.86 -17.93 16.65
C GLN A 14 54.75 -16.80 16.15
N ASP A 15 54.85 -16.65 14.82
CA ASP A 15 55.35 -15.43 14.19
C ASP A 15 54.26 -14.35 14.21
N ALA A 16 54.61 -13.19 14.77
CA ALA A 16 53.75 -12.02 14.80
C ALA A 16 53.57 -11.45 13.39
N GLN A 17 52.40 -11.65 12.79
CA GLN A 17 52.03 -11.00 11.54
C GLN A 17 51.53 -9.58 11.83
N THR A 18 52.25 -8.59 11.30
CA THR A 18 51.88 -7.18 11.27
C THR A 18 50.48 -7.01 10.68
N ILE A 19 49.51 -6.61 11.51
CA ILE A 19 48.15 -6.28 11.09
C ILE A 19 48.21 -4.96 10.32
N LEU A 20 48.08 -5.02 9.00
CA LEU A 20 47.81 -3.85 8.17
C LEU A 20 46.35 -3.44 8.39
N ILE A 21 46.11 -2.43 9.23
CA ILE A 21 44.78 -1.86 9.43
C ILE A 21 44.48 -0.96 8.23
N THR A 22 43.81 -1.51 7.21
CA THR A 22 43.25 -0.73 6.11
C THR A 22 42.08 0.10 6.64
N PRO A 23 41.97 1.41 6.35
CA PRO A 23 40.82 2.20 6.77
C PRO A 23 39.57 1.62 6.10
N THR A 24 38.67 1.09 6.92
CA THR A 24 37.37 0.62 6.46
C THR A 24 36.55 1.84 6.09
N VAL A 25 36.35 2.07 4.78
CA VAL A 25 35.31 2.98 4.31
C VAL A 25 34.00 2.47 4.88
N LEU A 26 33.37 3.24 5.77
CA LEU A 26 32.06 2.93 6.35
C LEU A 26 31.03 2.97 5.21
N ALA A 27 30.86 1.86 4.50
CA ALA A 27 29.85 1.74 3.46
C ALA A 27 28.48 1.91 4.11
N GLU A 28 27.77 2.99 3.77
CA GLU A 28 26.44 3.25 4.30
C GLU A 28 25.49 2.12 3.90
N SER A 29 24.74 1.62 4.89
CA SER A 29 23.73 0.59 4.66
C SER A 29 22.61 1.13 3.78
N ARG A 30 22.28 0.40 2.72
CA ARG A 30 21.15 0.77 1.86
C ARG A 30 19.85 0.35 2.53
N LYS A 31 18.80 1.14 2.34
CA LYS A 31 17.46 0.84 2.86
C LYS A 31 16.53 0.45 1.71
N PRO A 32 15.82 -0.69 1.80
CA PRO A 32 14.71 -0.99 0.90
C PRO A 32 13.62 0.09 0.98
N THR A 33 12.80 0.17 -0.06
CA THR A 33 11.57 0.97 -0.01
C THR A 33 10.53 0.32 0.91
N ILE A 34 9.56 1.09 1.40
CA ILE A 34 8.44 0.55 2.19
C ILE A 34 7.41 -0.09 1.25
N PHE A 35 6.97 -1.31 1.55
CA PHE A 35 5.85 -1.98 0.89
C PHE A 35 4.61 -1.90 1.78
N ARG A 36 3.57 -1.24 1.28
CA ARG A 36 2.31 -1.05 2.03
C ARG A 36 1.31 -2.17 1.77
N GLY A 37 1.50 -2.91 0.68
CA GLY A 37 0.48 -3.81 0.16
C GLY A 37 -0.75 -3.05 -0.32
N GLU A 38 -0.54 -1.85 -0.89
CA GLU A 38 -1.65 -1.11 -1.50
C GLU A 38 -1.90 -1.60 -2.93
N PRO A 39 -3.12 -1.41 -3.44
CA PRO A 39 -3.41 -1.74 -4.83
C PRO A 39 -2.52 -0.97 -5.82
N GLY A 40 -2.12 -1.66 -6.88
CA GLY A 40 -1.15 -1.15 -7.87
C GLY A 40 0.32 -1.27 -7.45
N GLN A 41 0.63 -1.66 -6.21
CA GLN A 41 2.00 -2.04 -5.83
C GLN A 41 2.30 -3.48 -6.26
N ASP A 42 3.49 -3.71 -6.84
CA ASP A 42 3.94 -5.04 -7.25
C ASP A 42 4.88 -5.65 -6.18
N PRO A 43 4.45 -6.67 -5.42
CA PRO A 43 5.27 -7.33 -4.40
C PRO A 43 6.48 -8.03 -5.01
N ILE A 44 6.42 -8.54 -6.25
CA ILE A 44 7.55 -9.22 -6.91
C ILE A 44 8.63 -8.20 -7.24
N LYS A 45 8.22 -7.03 -7.75
CA LYS A 45 9.15 -5.93 -7.99
C LYS A 45 9.79 -5.46 -6.69
N TRP A 46 9.01 -5.31 -5.62
CA TRP A 46 9.52 -4.92 -4.31
C TRP A 46 10.48 -5.96 -3.73
N LEU A 47 10.12 -7.25 -3.74
CA LEU A 47 10.95 -8.36 -3.26
C LEU A 47 12.30 -8.41 -3.97
N LYS A 48 12.33 -8.21 -5.30
CA LYS A 48 13.58 -8.13 -6.06
C LYS A 48 14.49 -6.98 -5.60
N VAL A 49 13.92 -5.82 -5.27
CA VAL A 49 14.67 -4.68 -4.74
C VAL A 49 15.17 -4.99 -3.33
N TYR A 50 14.31 -5.55 -2.47
CA TYR A 50 14.65 -5.96 -1.13
C TYR A 50 15.82 -6.94 -1.12
N GLN A 51 15.76 -8.02 -1.91
CA GLN A 51 16.84 -9.00 -2.04
C GLN A 51 18.16 -8.38 -2.50
N LYS A 52 18.14 -7.45 -3.47
CA LYS A 52 19.34 -6.73 -3.90
C LYS A 52 19.97 -5.92 -2.77
N VAL A 53 19.14 -5.29 -1.93
CA VAL A 53 19.61 -4.52 -0.77
C VAL A 53 20.16 -5.45 0.31
N SER A 54 19.49 -6.57 0.58
CA SER A 54 19.97 -7.60 1.51
C SER A 54 21.36 -8.11 1.11
N LEU A 55 21.55 -8.43 -0.18
CA LEU A 55 22.84 -8.86 -0.71
C LEU A 55 23.92 -7.77 -0.60
N TYR A 56 23.58 -6.52 -0.92
CA TYR A 56 24.52 -5.39 -0.78
C TYR A 56 24.93 -5.18 0.68
N ASN A 57 23.98 -5.26 1.60
CA ASN A 57 24.20 -5.11 3.04
C ASN A 57 24.78 -6.37 3.71
N ARG A 58 24.95 -7.47 2.97
CA ARG A 58 25.40 -8.78 3.48
C ARG A 58 24.52 -9.32 4.61
N TRP A 59 23.21 -9.13 4.51
CA TRP A 59 22.27 -9.79 5.41
C TRP A 59 22.25 -11.28 5.10
N ASP A 60 22.45 -12.10 6.13
CA ASP A 60 22.15 -13.52 6.07
C ASP A 60 20.63 -13.76 6.11
N ASP A 61 20.21 -15.00 5.93
CA ASP A 61 18.78 -15.36 5.85
C ASP A 61 18.00 -14.93 7.10
N THR A 62 18.63 -15.02 8.28
CA THR A 62 18.01 -14.64 9.55
C THR A 62 17.79 -13.13 9.61
N ILE A 63 18.83 -12.34 9.36
CA ILE A 63 18.75 -10.87 9.37
C ILE A 63 17.82 -10.38 8.24
N GLN A 64 17.89 -11.01 7.06
CA GLN A 64 17.02 -10.68 5.94
C GLN A 64 15.53 -10.86 6.30
N LEU A 65 15.19 -11.92 7.00
CA LEU A 65 13.83 -12.21 7.42
C LEU A 65 13.38 -11.26 8.55
N THR A 66 14.19 -11.09 9.60
CA THR A 66 13.90 -10.18 10.71
C THR A 66 13.73 -8.73 10.24
N ASN A 67 14.56 -8.29 9.29
CA ASN A 67 14.49 -6.92 8.80
C ASN A 67 13.25 -6.64 7.94
N ALA A 68 12.62 -7.67 7.37
CA ALA A 68 11.53 -7.48 6.42
C ALA A 68 10.38 -6.69 7.06
N TYR A 69 10.06 -6.99 8.33
CA TYR A 69 9.05 -6.30 9.11
C TYR A 69 9.17 -4.77 9.08
N PHE A 70 10.39 -4.23 9.21
CA PHE A 70 10.63 -2.79 9.25
C PHE A 70 10.34 -2.08 7.92
N PHE A 71 10.28 -2.82 6.83
CA PHE A 71 10.01 -2.31 5.48
C PHE A 71 8.62 -2.68 4.97
N LEU A 72 7.79 -3.28 5.82
CA LEU A 72 6.35 -3.45 5.57
C LEU A 72 5.58 -2.33 6.26
N ASP A 73 4.46 -1.90 5.69
CA ASP A 73 3.51 -0.96 6.30
C ASP A 73 2.10 -1.31 5.81
N GLY A 74 1.07 -0.60 6.30
CA GLY A 74 -0.32 -0.77 5.84
C GLY A 74 -0.83 -2.21 5.91
N THR A 75 -1.48 -2.65 4.85
CA THR A 75 -2.05 -4.00 4.73
C THR A 75 -0.99 -5.09 4.81
N ALA A 76 0.19 -4.87 4.23
CA ALA A 76 1.28 -5.83 4.24
C ALA A 76 1.83 -6.07 5.66
N ARG A 77 2.01 -5.01 6.45
CA ARG A 77 2.45 -5.13 7.85
C ARG A 77 1.41 -5.86 8.70
N LYS A 78 0.14 -5.47 8.58
CA LYS A 78 -0.94 -6.12 9.32
C LYS A 78 -1.03 -7.61 9.02
N ARG A 79 -0.82 -8.01 7.77
CA ARG A 79 -0.77 -9.44 7.39
C ARG A 79 0.45 -10.13 8.02
N TYR A 80 1.60 -9.49 8.02
CA TYR A 80 2.80 -10.02 8.66
C TYR A 80 2.55 -10.33 10.14
N GLU A 81 2.05 -9.33 10.89
CA GLU A 81 1.75 -9.44 12.32
C GLU A 81 0.72 -10.53 12.61
N ASN A 82 -0.32 -10.65 11.79
CA ASN A 82 -1.35 -11.68 11.95
C ASN A 82 -0.85 -13.13 11.73
N ASN A 83 0.32 -13.32 11.10
CA ASN A 83 0.88 -14.64 10.82
C ASN A 83 2.36 -14.71 11.24
N GLU A 84 2.74 -13.97 12.27
CA GLU A 84 4.14 -13.76 12.67
C GLU A 84 4.90 -15.09 12.85
N ASP A 85 4.27 -16.07 13.53
CA ASP A 85 4.84 -17.40 13.77
C ASP A 85 5.00 -18.27 12.50
N SER A 86 4.33 -17.88 11.40
CA SER A 86 4.33 -18.64 10.14
C SER A 86 5.46 -18.21 9.20
N PHE A 87 6.08 -17.06 9.43
CA PHE A 87 7.17 -16.54 8.58
C PHE A 87 8.54 -17.00 9.10
N THR A 88 8.82 -18.29 8.96
CA THR A 88 10.10 -18.91 9.38
C THR A 88 11.13 -19.05 8.27
N SER A 89 10.78 -18.72 7.03
CA SER A 89 11.68 -18.75 5.89
C SER A 89 11.33 -17.68 4.85
N TRP A 90 12.31 -17.32 4.03
CA TRP A 90 12.11 -16.37 2.94
C TRP A 90 10.99 -16.80 1.98
N THR A 91 10.91 -18.09 1.66
CA THR A 91 9.87 -18.65 0.78
C THR A 91 8.46 -18.45 1.35
N LEU A 92 8.28 -18.64 2.65
CA LEU A 92 6.99 -18.44 3.31
C LEU A 92 6.61 -16.96 3.33
N LEU A 93 7.57 -16.07 3.57
CA LEU A 93 7.36 -14.62 3.49
C LEU A 93 6.99 -14.17 2.08
N GLU A 94 7.73 -14.63 1.07
CA GLU A 94 7.46 -14.31 -0.33
C GLU A 94 6.05 -14.75 -0.76
N ASN A 95 5.64 -15.97 -0.38
CA ASN A 95 4.30 -16.47 -0.66
C ASN A 95 3.23 -15.67 0.08
N GLY A 96 3.43 -15.35 1.37
CA GLY A 96 2.50 -14.54 2.14
C GLY A 96 2.33 -13.13 1.57
N LEU A 97 3.40 -12.51 1.06
CA LEU A 97 3.32 -11.19 0.42
C LEU A 97 2.64 -11.25 -0.96
N LYS A 98 2.79 -12.36 -1.71
CA LYS A 98 2.01 -12.61 -2.93
C LYS A 98 0.52 -12.76 -2.62
N GLU A 99 0.16 -13.44 -1.54
CA GLU A 99 -1.24 -13.52 -1.08
C GLU A 99 -1.80 -12.15 -0.71
N VAL A 100 -1.02 -11.30 -0.04
CA VAL A 100 -1.44 -9.91 0.26
C VAL A 100 -1.88 -9.20 -1.02
N LEU A 101 -1.10 -9.32 -2.11
CA LEU A 101 -1.47 -8.71 -3.38
C LEU A 101 -2.81 -9.25 -3.90
N GLU A 102 -3.01 -10.56 -3.88
CA GLU A 102 -4.27 -11.14 -4.36
C GLU A 102 -5.45 -10.71 -3.48
N LEU A 103 -5.26 -10.62 -2.17
CA LEU A 103 -6.27 -10.07 -1.26
C LEU A 103 -6.54 -8.58 -1.53
N CYS A 104 -5.52 -7.78 -1.84
CA CYS A 104 -5.70 -6.36 -2.17
C CYS A 104 -6.42 -6.17 -3.51
N LYS A 105 -6.07 -6.98 -4.51
CA LYS A 105 -6.80 -7.04 -5.79
C LYS A 105 -8.25 -7.49 -5.63
N GLN A 106 -8.55 -8.36 -4.66
CA GLN A 106 -9.91 -8.81 -4.31
C GLN A 106 -10.66 -7.86 -3.38
N ALA A 107 -9.95 -6.99 -2.65
CA ALA A 107 -10.56 -5.96 -1.82
C ALA A 107 -11.06 -4.78 -2.68
N GLU A 108 -10.48 -4.55 -3.85
CA GLU A 108 -10.87 -3.48 -4.78
C GLU A 108 -12.11 -3.69 -5.69
N PRO A 109 -12.73 -4.87 -5.86
CA PRO A 109 -13.98 -5.03 -6.61
C PRO A 109 -15.25 -5.00 -5.73
N ASN A 110 -15.13 -5.09 -4.39
CA ASN A 110 -16.24 -5.28 -3.44
C ASN A 110 -16.39 -4.14 -2.42
N MET A 111 -16.11 -2.89 -2.78
CA MET A 111 -16.48 -1.75 -1.93
C MET A 111 -18.00 -1.80 -1.69
N SER A 112 -18.45 -1.79 -0.42
CA SER A 112 -19.88 -1.82 -0.10
C SER A 112 -20.60 -0.61 -0.70
N GLU A 113 -21.87 -0.75 -1.05
CA GLU A 113 -22.66 0.37 -1.56
C GLU A 113 -22.67 1.56 -0.59
N GLU A 114 -22.71 1.31 0.71
CA GLU A 114 -22.58 2.35 1.72
C GLU A 114 -21.18 2.99 1.77
N GLY A 115 -20.11 2.21 1.60
CA GLY A 115 -18.76 2.75 1.45
C GLY A 115 -18.65 3.65 0.22
N LYS A 116 -19.18 3.19 -0.91
CA LYS A 116 -19.27 3.98 -2.15
C LYS A 116 -20.06 5.25 -1.92
N VAL A 117 -21.25 5.18 -1.32
CA VAL A 117 -22.10 6.34 -1.04
C VAL A 117 -21.41 7.30 -0.06
N SER A 118 -20.77 6.82 1.00
CA SER A 118 -20.01 7.65 1.93
C SER A 118 -18.86 8.39 1.24
N HIS A 119 -18.14 7.71 0.35
CA HIS A 119 -17.09 8.33 -0.45
C HIS A 119 -17.64 9.33 -1.47
N LEU A 120 -18.77 9.02 -2.11
CA LEU A 120 -19.44 9.91 -3.05
C LEU A 120 -19.93 11.19 -2.35
N MET A 121 -20.63 11.06 -1.22
CA MET A 121 -21.18 12.17 -0.44
C MET A 121 -20.12 13.19 -0.01
N LYS A 122 -18.89 12.75 0.28
CA LYS A 122 -17.76 13.64 0.64
C LYS A 122 -17.34 14.57 -0.51
N GLY A 123 -17.58 14.19 -1.76
CA GLY A 123 -17.16 14.94 -2.95
C GLY A 123 -18.24 15.85 -3.53
N VAL A 124 -19.43 15.89 -2.94
CA VAL A 124 -20.57 16.62 -3.48
C VAL A 124 -20.54 18.08 -3.04
N ALA A 125 -20.94 19.00 -3.93
CA ALA A 125 -21.15 20.39 -3.58
C ALA A 125 -22.23 20.53 -2.48
N GLU A 126 -22.04 21.48 -1.56
CA GLU A 126 -22.89 21.65 -0.37
C GLU A 126 -24.40 21.69 -0.70
N ASP A 127 -24.80 22.40 -1.75
CA ASP A 127 -26.20 22.53 -2.14
C ASP A 127 -26.82 21.20 -2.62
N LEU A 128 -26.02 20.34 -3.24
CA LEU A 128 -26.43 19.01 -3.65
C LEU A 128 -26.34 18.02 -2.47
N PHE A 129 -25.33 18.15 -1.60
CA PHE A 129 -25.26 17.38 -0.35
C PHE A 129 -26.50 17.59 0.53
N GLN A 130 -26.89 18.84 0.78
CA GLN A 130 -28.10 19.19 1.54
C GLN A 130 -29.38 18.63 0.90
N ALA A 131 -29.46 18.65 -0.44
CA ALA A 131 -30.60 18.08 -1.15
C ALA A 131 -30.65 16.54 -1.09
N LEU A 132 -29.49 15.89 -1.02
CA LEU A 132 -29.36 14.44 -0.90
C LEU A 132 -29.56 13.95 0.56
N LEU A 133 -29.23 14.75 1.58
CA LEU A 133 -29.47 14.40 2.99
C LEU A 133 -30.96 14.16 3.30
N ALA A 134 -31.85 14.83 2.58
CA ALA A 134 -33.29 14.62 2.70
C ALA A 134 -33.79 13.35 1.98
N ARG A 135 -32.90 12.54 1.42
CA ARG A 135 -33.19 11.34 0.65
C ARG A 135 -32.55 10.11 1.30
N ASP A 136 -33.20 8.97 1.14
CA ASP A 136 -32.66 7.68 1.54
C ASP A 136 -31.79 7.13 0.40
N VAL A 137 -30.52 7.53 0.38
CA VAL A 137 -29.54 7.12 -0.64
C VAL A 137 -28.72 5.95 -0.10
N GLN A 138 -29.05 4.74 -0.52
CA GLN A 138 -28.40 3.52 -0.01
C GLN A 138 -27.41 2.92 -0.99
N THR A 139 -27.53 3.24 -2.28
CA THR A 139 -26.64 2.72 -3.33
C THR A 139 -26.01 3.81 -4.17
N SER A 140 -24.90 3.47 -4.82
CA SER A 140 -24.25 4.31 -5.83
C SER A 140 -25.16 4.58 -7.03
N GLU A 141 -26.06 3.64 -7.33
CA GLU A 141 -27.10 3.84 -8.34
C GLU A 141 -28.16 4.85 -7.87
N ASP A 142 -28.66 4.73 -6.63
CA ASP A 142 -29.60 5.69 -6.05
C ASP A 142 -29.00 7.09 -5.99
N PHE A 143 -27.74 7.18 -5.58
CA PHE A 143 -26.98 8.42 -5.54
C PHE A 143 -26.97 9.08 -6.92
N THR A 144 -26.61 8.31 -7.95
CA THR A 144 -26.56 8.79 -9.34
C THR A 144 -27.93 9.23 -9.81
N ARG A 145 -28.97 8.44 -9.53
CA ARG A 145 -30.36 8.73 -9.92
C ARG A 145 -30.84 10.05 -9.30
N TRP A 146 -30.59 10.26 -8.01
CA TRP A 146 -31.00 11.47 -7.32
C TRP A 146 -30.22 12.71 -7.77
N CYS A 147 -28.92 12.60 -8.01
CA CYS A 147 -28.12 13.71 -8.53
C CYS A 147 -28.67 14.19 -9.89
N LEU A 148 -28.88 13.27 -10.83
CA LEU A 148 -29.43 13.58 -12.16
C LEU A 148 -30.83 14.21 -12.07
N TYR A 149 -31.69 13.69 -11.20
CA TYR A 149 -33.02 14.26 -10.98
C TYR A 149 -32.96 15.69 -10.43
N ILE A 150 -32.12 15.94 -9.42
CA ILE A 150 -31.96 17.27 -8.81
C ILE A 150 -31.47 18.27 -9.86
N GLU A 151 -30.48 17.88 -10.68
CA GLU A 151 -29.98 18.70 -11.79
C GLU A 151 -31.05 18.99 -12.83
N GLU A 152 -31.84 17.99 -13.23
CA GLU A 152 -32.94 18.16 -14.18
C GLU A 152 -33.97 19.17 -13.66
N MET A 153 -34.33 19.09 -12.38
CA MET A 153 -35.27 20.04 -11.77
C MET A 153 -34.68 21.45 -11.67
N LYS A 154 -33.39 21.59 -11.34
CA LYS A 154 -32.68 22.88 -11.36
C LYS A 154 -32.72 23.52 -12.76
N GLN A 155 -32.47 22.73 -13.81
CA GLN A 155 -32.53 23.20 -15.20
C GLN A 155 -33.96 23.61 -15.61
N LYS A 156 -34.98 22.83 -15.27
CA LYS A 156 -36.39 23.17 -15.55
C LYS A 156 -36.78 24.49 -14.88
N ARG A 157 -36.37 24.70 -13.62
CA ARG A 157 -36.61 25.95 -12.89
C ARG A 157 -35.94 27.13 -13.61
N GLN A 158 -34.68 26.98 -14.02
CA GLN A 158 -33.95 28.04 -14.72
C GLN A 158 -34.62 28.40 -16.06
N LYS A 159 -35.03 27.39 -16.85
CA LYS A 159 -35.77 27.59 -18.10
C LYS A 159 -37.10 28.33 -17.89
N PHE A 160 -37.83 27.99 -16.82
CA PHE A 160 -39.09 28.66 -16.49
C PHE A 160 -38.89 30.12 -16.06
N GLN A 161 -37.84 30.40 -15.28
CA GLN A 161 -37.50 31.76 -14.86
C GLN A 161 -37.05 32.63 -16.05
N ILE A 162 -36.24 32.09 -16.96
CA ILE A 162 -35.85 32.80 -18.20
C ILE A 162 -37.09 33.18 -19.02
N ARG A 163 -38.01 32.23 -19.25
CA ARG A 163 -39.26 32.51 -19.99
C ARG A 163 -40.08 33.62 -19.36
N LYS A 164 -40.19 33.65 -18.02
CA LYS A 164 -40.90 34.73 -17.30
C LYS A 164 -40.22 36.09 -17.48
N THR A 165 -38.89 36.16 -17.37
CA THR A 165 -38.16 37.42 -17.52
C THR A 165 -38.21 37.97 -18.95
N THR A 166 -38.11 37.11 -19.98
CA THR A 166 -38.20 37.54 -21.39
C THR A 166 -39.62 37.98 -21.79
N GLN A 167 -40.66 37.45 -21.12
CA GLN A 167 -42.05 37.80 -21.40
C GLN A 167 -42.51 39.11 -20.72
N CYS A 168 -41.75 39.65 -19.75
CA CYS A 168 -42.11 40.87 -19.03
C CYS A 168 -41.48 42.17 -19.56
N CYS A 169 -40.76 42.15 -20.70
CA CYS A 169 -40.25 43.39 -21.32
C CYS A 169 -40.89 43.67 -22.68
N PRO A 170 -41.98 44.45 -22.75
CA PRO A 170 -42.21 45.34 -23.88
C PRO A 170 -41.42 46.63 -23.67
N HIS A 171 -40.43 46.85 -24.53
CA HIS A 171 -40.07 48.20 -24.95
C HIS A 171 -41.34 48.87 -25.48
N ASN A 172 -41.78 49.95 -24.82
CA ASN A 172 -42.13 51.22 -25.48
C ASN A 172 -42.76 52.17 -24.47
N GLY A 173 -42.04 53.24 -24.18
CA GLY A 173 -42.54 54.42 -23.50
C GLY A 173 -41.80 55.62 -24.05
N GLN A 174 -42.10 55.93 -25.32
CA GLN A 174 -41.92 57.20 -26.05
C GLN A 174 -40.51 57.79 -26.18
#